data_AF-A0A553KU45-F1
#
_entry.id   AF-A0A553KU45-F1
#
_cell.length_a   1.000
_cell.length_b   1.000
_cell.length_c   1.000
_cell.angle_alpha   90.00
_cell.angle_beta   90.00
_cell.angle_gamma   90.00
#
_symmetry.space_group_name_H-M   'P 1'
#
loop_
_entity.id
_entity.type
_entity.pdbx_description
1 polymer ?
#
loop_
_entity_poly.entity_id
_entity_poly.type
_entity_poly.pdbx_seq_one_letter_code
_entity_poly.pdbx_strand_id
1 'polypeptide(L)'
;MTDLYFAQIREDSMVERTLADRYRPETVAVVGSGGCTAFSLLRDDVQTIYAIDVNPAQAALIELKKAAIGALSREEYLAFAGETEGLDRQETYRRLSPLLPEYARSFWDRHPHLLTLGVNQCGATERFYRFIAQNIRRNLYGDEIWQELLSCRTLAEQAAFRERYLTSDAWRTAVRLLLSKTTHLQFFPAFMFAQASEQDFGAFFEAMFARELESRLIGGNYFFTQLMFGTYLLDTPEGAPYYLSEDGFAAARRNLHKLRVLPLSLQQALPQMQGIDAFFLSNVFDWSDESQRAAICAAVLGAKSREAVLLYRNMLSAPPLPEAFRERLAVDEACSREMTGLDRSMMYRQITVGVLR
;
A
#
# COMPACT_ATOMS: atom_id res chain seq x y z
N MET A 1 -5.30 19.92 -6.98
CA MET A 1 -4.66 18.82 -6.21
C MET A 1 -5.55 17.60 -6.39
N THR A 2 -5.01 16.39 -6.55
CA THR A 2 -5.85 15.18 -6.71
C THR A 2 -6.49 14.82 -5.37
N ASP A 3 -7.70 14.28 -5.40
CA ASP A 3 -8.35 13.72 -4.20
C ASP A 3 -7.87 12.27 -3.93
N LEU A 4 -7.16 11.63 -4.87
CA LEU A 4 -6.58 10.29 -4.73
C LEU A 4 -5.13 10.35 -4.23
N TYR A 5 -4.88 9.96 -3.00
CA TYR A 5 -3.52 9.97 -2.45
C TYR A 5 -2.68 8.76 -2.88
N PHE A 6 -3.30 7.58 -2.93
CA PHE A 6 -2.63 6.31 -3.20
C PHE A 6 -3.43 5.51 -4.22
N ALA A 7 -2.96 5.43 -5.46
CA ALA A 7 -3.56 4.52 -6.43
C ALA A 7 -3.19 3.05 -6.16
N GLN A 8 -2.06 2.83 -5.50
CA GLN A 8 -1.56 1.53 -5.08
C GLN A 8 -1.25 1.58 -3.58
N ILE A 9 -1.45 0.47 -2.87
CA ILE A 9 -0.96 0.39 -1.49
C ILE A 9 0.57 0.28 -1.50
N ARG A 10 1.23 0.97 -0.57
CA ARG A 10 2.68 0.89 -0.37
C ARG A 10 3.00 0.02 0.83
N GLU A 11 2.35 -1.15 0.89
CA GLU A 11 2.43 -2.16 1.95
C GLU A 11 2.45 -3.54 1.29
N ASP A 12 3.31 -4.44 1.74
CA ASP A 12 3.38 -5.76 1.11
C ASP A 12 2.28 -6.69 1.61
N SER A 13 1.28 -6.94 0.76
CA SER A 13 0.17 -7.84 1.05
C SER A 13 0.59 -9.28 1.39
N MET A 14 1.85 -9.66 1.13
CA MET A 14 2.42 -10.91 1.64
C MET A 14 2.29 -11.01 3.16
N VAL A 15 2.50 -9.91 3.88
CA VAL A 15 2.42 -9.86 5.34
C VAL A 15 1.02 -10.25 5.81
N GLU A 16 -0.02 -9.59 5.31
CA GLU A 16 -1.40 -9.89 5.67
C GLU A 16 -1.82 -11.30 5.23
N ARG A 17 -1.34 -11.77 4.08
CA ARG A 17 -1.61 -13.13 3.61
C ARG A 17 -0.99 -14.18 4.52
N THR A 18 0.25 -13.98 4.99
CA THR A 18 0.91 -14.87 5.96
C THR A 18 0.14 -14.91 7.28
N LEU A 19 -0.36 -13.76 7.76
CA LEU A 19 -1.23 -13.73 8.94
C LEU A 19 -2.56 -14.43 8.69
N ALA A 20 -3.17 -14.25 7.51
CA ALA A 20 -4.40 -14.95 7.15
C ALA A 20 -4.21 -16.48 7.10
N ASP A 21 -3.05 -16.97 6.62
CA ASP A 21 -2.71 -18.40 6.66
C ASP A 21 -2.52 -18.93 8.08
N ARG A 22 -1.93 -18.11 8.96
CA ARG A 22 -1.63 -18.47 10.35
C ARG A 22 -2.86 -18.47 11.25
N TYR A 23 -3.71 -17.45 11.14
CA TYR A 23 -4.85 -17.22 12.03
C TYR A 23 -6.20 -17.60 11.43
N ARG A 24 -6.28 -17.84 10.11
CA ARG A 24 -7.50 -18.25 9.39
C ARG A 24 -8.73 -17.38 9.71
N PRO A 25 -8.64 -16.04 9.60
CA PRO A 25 -9.77 -15.17 9.88
C PRO A 25 -10.86 -15.34 8.80
N GLU A 26 -12.12 -15.41 9.22
CA GLU A 26 -13.26 -15.47 8.29
C GLU A 26 -13.73 -14.06 7.92
N THR A 27 -13.69 -13.13 8.89
CA THR A 27 -14.07 -11.73 8.70
C THR A 27 -12.88 -10.80 8.94
N VAL A 28 -12.53 -10.02 7.91
CA VAL A 28 -11.36 -9.12 7.94
C VAL A 28 -11.79 -7.67 7.71
N ALA A 29 -11.29 -6.75 8.53
CA ALA A 29 -11.35 -5.31 8.28
C ALA A 29 -9.96 -4.79 7.89
N VAL A 30 -9.88 -4.09 6.75
CA VAL A 30 -8.64 -3.50 6.24
C VAL A 30 -8.85 -2.04 5.90
N VAL A 31 -7.79 -1.24 6.03
CA VAL A 31 -7.78 0.11 5.45
C VAL A 31 -7.81 0.01 3.92
N GLY A 32 -8.73 0.74 3.29
CA GLY A 32 -9.00 0.64 1.86
C GLY A 32 -7.81 1.03 0.98
N SER A 33 -7.32 2.26 1.12
CA SER A 33 -6.22 2.82 0.33
C SER A 33 -6.37 2.52 -1.18
N GLY A 34 -5.35 1.95 -1.83
CA GLY A 34 -5.42 1.52 -3.24
C GLY A 34 -6.12 0.16 -3.48
N GLY A 35 -6.63 -0.48 -2.44
CA GLY A 35 -7.35 -1.76 -2.48
C GLY A 35 -6.50 -3.03 -2.58
N CYS A 36 -5.19 -2.91 -2.82
CA CYS A 36 -4.34 -4.07 -3.14
C CYS A 36 -4.37 -5.16 -2.05
N THR A 37 -4.28 -4.79 -0.77
CA THR A 37 -4.36 -5.76 0.35
C THR A 37 -5.72 -6.43 0.40
N ALA A 38 -6.81 -5.68 0.25
CA ALA A 38 -8.16 -6.21 0.22
C ALA A 38 -8.33 -7.24 -0.92
N PHE A 39 -7.86 -6.92 -2.13
CA PHE A 39 -7.92 -7.85 -3.27
C PHE A 39 -7.02 -9.07 -3.07
N SER A 40 -5.82 -8.91 -2.52
CA SER A 40 -4.88 -10.01 -2.24
C SER A 40 -5.40 -10.98 -1.17
N LEU A 41 -6.34 -10.54 -0.34
CA LEU A 41 -6.98 -11.35 0.70
C LEU A 41 -8.29 -12.01 0.23
N LEU A 42 -8.75 -11.80 -1.00
CA LEU A 42 -9.95 -12.46 -1.55
C LEU A 42 -9.69 -13.93 -1.88
N ARG A 43 -9.72 -14.76 -0.85
CA ARG A 43 -9.48 -16.21 -0.86
C ARG A 43 -10.72 -17.00 -0.42
N ASP A 44 -10.68 -18.32 -0.61
CA ASP A 44 -11.85 -19.18 -0.45
C ASP A 44 -12.32 -19.33 1.01
N ASP A 45 -11.37 -19.37 1.95
CA ASP A 45 -11.55 -19.48 3.41
C ASP A 45 -11.84 -18.15 4.12
N VAL A 46 -11.72 -17.00 3.45
CA VAL A 46 -12.23 -15.72 3.96
C VAL A 46 -13.68 -15.58 3.53
N GLN A 47 -14.58 -15.20 4.43
CA GLN A 47 -16.01 -15.02 4.14
C GLN A 47 -16.33 -13.56 3.78
N THR A 48 -15.75 -12.59 4.49
CA THR A 48 -16.01 -11.16 4.26
C THR A 48 -14.75 -10.33 4.46
N ILE A 49 -14.54 -9.37 3.56
CA ILE A 49 -13.52 -8.32 3.69
C ILE A 49 -14.20 -6.96 3.65
N TYR A 50 -14.00 -6.18 4.71
CA TYR A 50 -14.39 -4.77 4.77
C TYR A 50 -13.18 -3.91 4.43
N ALA A 51 -13.19 -3.28 3.26
CA ALA A 51 -12.24 -2.24 2.90
C ALA A 51 -12.81 -0.88 3.31
N ILE A 52 -12.28 -0.32 4.41
CA ILE A 52 -12.78 0.89 5.05
C ILE A 52 -11.84 2.05 4.73
N ASP A 53 -12.36 3.13 4.14
CA ASP A 53 -11.57 4.32 3.86
C ASP A 53 -12.37 5.60 4.10
N VAL A 54 -11.79 6.53 4.86
CA VAL A 54 -12.41 7.82 5.16
C VAL A 54 -12.41 8.75 3.94
N ASN A 55 -11.50 8.52 2.99
CA ASN A 55 -11.45 9.28 1.75
C ASN A 55 -12.38 8.63 0.70
N PRO A 56 -13.50 9.28 0.32
CA PRO A 56 -14.44 8.73 -0.65
C PRO A 56 -13.83 8.53 -2.03
N ALA A 57 -12.78 9.27 -2.41
CA ALA A 57 -12.06 9.05 -3.66
C ALA A 57 -11.35 7.68 -3.66
N GLN A 58 -10.73 7.30 -2.54
CA GLN A 58 -10.08 5.99 -2.40
C GLN A 58 -11.11 4.86 -2.47
N ALA A 59 -12.25 5.01 -1.80
CA ALA A 59 -13.36 4.07 -1.94
C ALA A 59 -13.84 3.95 -3.41
N ALA A 60 -13.98 5.08 -4.13
CA ALA A 60 -14.34 5.08 -5.54
C ALA A 60 -13.30 4.39 -6.42
N LEU A 61 -12.01 4.50 -6.09
CA LEU A 61 -10.93 3.76 -6.76
C LEU A 61 -11.05 2.25 -6.56
N ILE A 62 -11.30 1.81 -5.33
CA ILE A 62 -11.47 0.39 -5.01
C ILE A 62 -12.68 -0.17 -5.76
N GLU A 63 -13.81 0.55 -5.81
CA GLU A 63 -14.98 0.11 -6.57
C GLU A 63 -14.71 0.00 -8.07
N LEU A 64 -13.98 0.95 -8.67
CA LEU A 64 -13.60 0.86 -10.08
C LEU A 64 -12.69 -0.35 -10.34
N LYS A 65 -11.69 -0.57 -9.48
CA LYS A 65 -10.80 -1.75 -9.59
C LYS A 65 -11.58 -3.05 -9.39
N LYS A 66 -12.52 -3.08 -8.45
CA LYS A 66 -13.41 -4.22 -8.21
C LYS A 66 -14.23 -4.52 -9.46
N ALA A 67 -14.89 -3.53 -10.05
CA ALA A 67 -15.64 -3.69 -11.30
C ALA A 67 -14.75 -4.21 -12.45
N ALA A 68 -13.53 -3.66 -12.58
CA ALA A 68 -12.57 -4.08 -13.59
C ALA A 68 -12.10 -5.53 -13.40
N ILE A 69 -11.75 -5.95 -12.18
CA ILE A 69 -11.37 -7.35 -11.87
C ILE A 69 -12.51 -8.32 -12.21
N GLY A 70 -13.77 -7.93 -11.95
CA GLY A 70 -14.93 -8.74 -12.27
C GLY A 70 -15.17 -8.91 -13.78
N ALA A 71 -15.03 -7.83 -14.54
CA ALA A 71 -15.45 -7.75 -15.94
C ALA A 71 -14.34 -8.06 -16.96
N LEU A 72 -13.07 -7.79 -16.64
CA LEU A 72 -11.95 -7.89 -17.57
C LEU A 72 -11.18 -9.21 -17.39
N SER A 73 -10.48 -9.63 -18.44
CA SER A 73 -9.38 -10.58 -18.31
C SER A 73 -8.21 -9.97 -17.52
N ARG A 74 -7.27 -10.80 -17.04
CA ARG A 74 -6.08 -10.30 -16.33
C ARG A 74 -5.24 -9.37 -17.20
N GLU A 75 -5.06 -9.71 -18.48
CA GLU A 75 -4.31 -8.91 -19.43
C GLU A 75 -4.95 -7.53 -19.68
N GLU A 76 -6.26 -7.51 -19.94
CA GLU A 76 -7.02 -6.26 -20.07
C GLU A 76 -6.97 -5.42 -18.78
N TYR A 77 -7.03 -6.07 -17.60
CA TYR A 77 -6.90 -5.36 -16.34
C TYR A 77 -5.52 -4.74 -16.16
N LEU A 78 -4.43 -5.45 -16.49
CA LEU A 78 -3.07 -4.92 -16.43
C LEU A 78 -2.90 -3.71 -17.36
N ALA A 79 -3.49 -3.77 -18.55
CA ALA A 79 -3.50 -2.64 -19.48
C ALA A 79 -4.33 -1.47 -18.92
N PHE A 80 -5.51 -1.74 -18.34
CA PHE A 80 -6.34 -0.74 -17.70
C PHE A 80 -5.67 -0.10 -16.46
N ALA A 81 -4.91 -0.90 -15.71
CA ALA A 81 -4.15 -0.47 -14.54
C ALA A 81 -2.99 0.45 -14.92
N GLY A 82 -2.45 0.35 -16.14
CA GLY A 82 -1.30 1.12 -16.58
C GLY A 82 0.02 0.37 -16.52
N GLU A 83 -0.03 -0.95 -16.34
CA GLU A 83 1.16 -1.82 -16.28
C GLU A 83 1.58 -2.28 -17.68
N THR A 84 0.62 -2.37 -18.60
CA THR A 84 0.86 -2.67 -20.02
C THR A 84 0.10 -1.69 -20.92
N GLU A 85 0.43 -1.69 -22.21
CA GLU A 85 -0.29 -0.92 -23.24
C GLU A 85 -1.40 -1.76 -23.89
N GLY A 86 -2.07 -1.22 -24.92
CA GLY A 86 -2.96 -1.99 -25.78
C GLY A 86 -4.45 -1.91 -25.47
N LEU A 87 -4.88 -0.99 -24.60
CA LEU A 87 -6.29 -0.83 -24.23
C LEU A 87 -6.71 0.64 -24.17
N ASP A 88 -7.86 0.98 -24.77
CA ASP A 88 -8.50 2.28 -24.59
C ASP A 88 -9.15 2.32 -23.20
N ARG A 89 -8.49 3.05 -22.29
CA ARG A 89 -8.91 3.16 -20.88
C ARG A 89 -10.21 3.96 -20.72
N GLN A 90 -10.48 4.91 -21.61
CA GLN A 90 -11.71 5.70 -21.54
C GLN A 90 -12.92 4.88 -22.00
N GLU A 91 -12.77 4.13 -23.10
CA GLU A 91 -13.81 3.19 -23.53
C GLU A 91 -14.01 2.08 -22.50
N THR A 92 -12.93 1.54 -21.95
CA THR A 92 -13.02 0.52 -20.91
C THR A 92 -13.75 1.06 -19.68
N TYR A 93 -13.47 2.28 -19.24
CA TYR A 93 -14.25 2.93 -18.18
C TYR A 93 -15.73 3.09 -18.55
N ARG A 94 -16.07 3.52 -19.77
CA ARG A 94 -17.48 3.64 -20.21
C ARG A 94 -18.23 2.29 -20.12
N ARG A 95 -17.55 1.17 -20.37
CA ARG A 95 -18.11 -0.19 -20.19
C ARG A 95 -18.26 -0.59 -18.72
N LEU A 96 -17.35 -0.15 -17.87
CA LEU A 96 -17.34 -0.47 -16.44
C LEU A 96 -18.27 0.43 -15.63
N SER A 97 -18.45 1.70 -16.02
CA SER A 97 -19.19 2.72 -15.28
C SER A 97 -20.59 2.25 -14.86
N PRO A 98 -21.37 1.50 -15.68
CA PRO A 98 -22.67 0.95 -15.28
C PRO A 98 -22.65 0.03 -14.06
N LEU A 99 -21.51 -0.61 -13.78
CA LEU A 99 -21.31 -1.55 -12.67
C LEU A 99 -20.95 -0.84 -11.35
N LEU A 100 -20.58 0.44 -11.41
CA LEU A 100 -20.16 1.20 -10.23
C LEU A 100 -21.37 1.71 -9.45
N PRO A 101 -21.29 1.76 -8.10
CA PRO A 101 -22.22 2.52 -7.30
C PRO A 101 -22.18 4.01 -7.68
N GLU A 102 -23.28 4.70 -7.46
CA GLU A 102 -23.49 6.10 -7.91
C GLU A 102 -22.36 7.04 -7.46
N TYR A 103 -21.94 6.95 -6.19
CA TYR A 103 -20.87 7.81 -5.66
C TYR A 103 -19.54 7.62 -6.39
N ALA A 104 -19.18 6.37 -6.70
CA ALA A 104 -17.93 6.04 -7.36
C ALA A 104 -17.97 6.47 -8.83
N ARG A 105 -19.10 6.23 -9.51
CA ARG A 105 -19.31 6.70 -10.89
C ARG A 105 -19.25 8.21 -10.99
N SER A 106 -19.94 8.92 -10.10
CA SER A 106 -19.92 10.39 -10.03
C SER A 106 -18.51 10.94 -9.86
N PHE A 107 -17.67 10.26 -9.07
CA PHE A 107 -16.26 10.62 -8.93
C PHE A 107 -15.52 10.46 -10.27
N TRP A 108 -15.59 9.29 -10.90
CA TRP A 108 -14.82 9.01 -12.13
C TRP A 108 -15.31 9.79 -13.35
N ASP A 109 -16.61 10.05 -13.48
CA ASP A 109 -17.20 10.88 -14.54
C ASP A 109 -16.68 12.33 -14.48
N ARG A 110 -16.38 12.84 -13.28
CA ARG A 110 -15.76 14.16 -13.07
C ARG A 110 -14.25 14.17 -13.28
N HIS A 111 -13.60 13.00 -13.27
CA HIS A 111 -12.16 12.87 -13.32
C HIS A 111 -11.65 11.91 -14.42
N PRO A 112 -12.15 11.97 -15.67
CA PRO A 112 -11.74 11.03 -16.71
C PRO A 112 -10.24 11.13 -17.03
N HIS A 113 -9.64 12.30 -16.86
CA HIS A 113 -8.21 12.53 -17.08
C HIS A 113 -7.31 11.68 -16.17
N LEU A 114 -7.79 11.23 -15.00
CA LEU A 114 -7.03 10.38 -14.09
C LEU A 114 -6.75 8.98 -14.67
N LEU A 115 -7.55 8.53 -15.64
CA LEU A 115 -7.39 7.22 -16.27
C LEU A 115 -6.33 7.20 -17.38
N THR A 116 -5.81 8.35 -17.79
CA THR A 116 -4.91 8.47 -18.96
C THR A 116 -3.72 7.51 -18.90
N LEU A 117 -3.06 7.46 -17.74
CA LEU A 117 -1.90 6.59 -17.49
C LEU A 117 -2.25 5.25 -16.85
N GLY A 118 -3.53 4.98 -16.60
CA GLY A 118 -4.01 3.79 -15.90
C GLY A 118 -4.39 4.03 -14.44
N VAL A 119 -5.30 3.20 -13.93
CA VAL A 119 -5.87 3.38 -12.58
C VAL A 119 -4.83 3.21 -11.47
N ASN A 120 -3.72 2.50 -11.69
CA ASN A 120 -2.61 2.38 -10.75
C ASN A 120 -1.63 3.56 -10.81
N GLN A 121 -1.82 4.53 -11.70
CA GLN A 121 -0.86 5.61 -11.99
C GLN A 121 -1.40 7.01 -11.65
N CYS A 122 -2.59 7.08 -11.06
CA CYS A 122 -3.38 8.32 -10.92
C CYS A 122 -3.28 9.01 -9.55
N GLY A 123 -2.72 8.34 -8.54
CA GLY A 123 -2.63 8.87 -7.18
C GLY A 123 -1.51 9.90 -7.02
N ALA A 124 -1.56 10.67 -5.92
CA ALA A 124 -0.53 11.64 -5.56
C ALA A 124 0.83 10.98 -5.38
N THR A 125 0.86 9.81 -4.74
CA THR A 125 2.07 9.01 -4.53
C THR A 125 2.71 8.57 -5.83
N GLU A 126 1.91 8.11 -6.78
CA GLU A 126 2.40 7.65 -8.08
C GLU A 126 3.00 8.81 -8.89
N ARG A 127 2.38 9.99 -8.85
CA ARG A 127 2.94 11.20 -9.48
C ARG A 127 4.22 11.65 -8.79
N PHE A 128 4.28 11.56 -7.47
CA PHE A 128 5.47 11.86 -6.69
C PHE A 128 6.61 10.91 -7.06
N TYR A 129 6.39 9.59 -7.03
CA TYR A 129 7.40 8.60 -7.39
C TYR A 129 7.90 8.78 -8.82
N ARG A 130 7.00 9.02 -9.77
CA ARG A 130 7.37 9.33 -11.15
C ARG A 130 8.28 10.56 -11.24
N PHE A 131 7.97 11.61 -10.48
CA PHE A 131 8.83 12.80 -10.40
C PHE A 131 10.21 12.47 -9.84
N ILE A 132 10.30 11.72 -8.74
CA ILE A 132 11.57 11.32 -8.12
C ILE A 132 12.40 10.49 -9.10
N ALA A 133 11.80 9.42 -9.62
CA ALA A 133 12.46 8.49 -10.53
C ALA A 133 12.95 9.15 -11.81
N GLN A 134 12.13 10.01 -12.43
CA GLN A 134 12.55 10.74 -13.63
C GLN A 134 13.73 11.67 -13.35
N ASN A 135 13.77 12.35 -12.20
CA ASN A 135 14.90 13.20 -11.84
C ASN A 135 16.16 12.40 -11.56
N ILE A 136 16.05 11.29 -10.82
CA ILE A 136 17.19 10.41 -10.54
C ILE A 136 17.73 9.81 -11.85
N ARG A 137 16.85 9.26 -12.70
CA ARG A 137 17.25 8.56 -13.92
C ARG A 137 17.79 9.45 -15.03
N ARG A 138 17.31 10.70 -15.12
CA ARG A 138 17.75 11.64 -16.16
C ARG A 138 18.94 12.49 -15.73
N ASN A 139 19.03 12.85 -14.45
CA ASN A 139 19.98 13.86 -13.99
C ASN A 139 21.12 13.28 -13.14
N LEU A 140 21.00 12.05 -12.64
CA LEU A 140 22.01 11.44 -11.77
C LEU A 140 22.61 10.16 -12.33
N TYR A 141 21.80 9.11 -12.52
CA TYR A 141 22.27 7.80 -12.99
C TYR A 141 21.38 7.27 -14.11
N GLY A 142 21.98 6.98 -15.26
CA GLY A 142 21.29 6.40 -16.42
C GLY A 142 20.76 4.99 -16.16
N ASP A 143 19.95 4.49 -17.09
CA ASP A 143 19.28 3.19 -16.96
C ASP A 143 20.27 2.03 -16.81
N GLU A 144 21.46 2.13 -17.41
CA GLU A 144 22.52 1.12 -17.32
C GLU A 144 22.98 0.87 -15.88
N ILE A 145 23.07 1.92 -15.05
CA ILE A 145 23.47 1.81 -13.64
C ILE A 145 22.37 1.10 -12.84
N TRP A 146 21.10 1.39 -13.12
CA TRP A 146 20.01 0.71 -12.43
C TRP A 146 19.87 -0.76 -12.87
N GLN A 147 20.16 -1.07 -14.14
CA GLN A 147 20.23 -2.46 -14.60
C GLN A 147 21.39 -3.22 -13.93
N GLU A 148 22.52 -2.58 -13.65
CA GLU A 148 23.61 -3.18 -12.86
C GLU A 148 23.13 -3.58 -11.45
N LEU A 149 22.42 -2.67 -10.75
CA LEU A 149 21.84 -2.96 -9.44
C LEU A 149 20.83 -4.12 -9.49
N LEU A 150 19.90 -4.09 -10.45
CA LEU A 150 18.88 -5.13 -10.59
C LEU A 150 19.47 -6.49 -10.98
N SER A 151 20.68 -6.50 -11.57
CA SER A 151 21.37 -7.73 -11.98
C SER A 151 22.26 -8.36 -10.89
N CYS A 152 22.42 -7.70 -9.73
CA CYS A 152 23.16 -8.24 -8.60
C CYS A 152 22.55 -9.57 -8.13
N ARG A 153 23.39 -10.59 -7.97
CA ARG A 153 22.99 -11.95 -7.56
C ARG A 153 23.36 -12.26 -6.11
N THR A 154 24.18 -11.41 -5.49
CA THR A 154 24.58 -11.55 -4.09
C THR A 154 24.53 -10.21 -3.34
N LEU A 155 24.33 -10.27 -2.03
CA LEU A 155 24.38 -9.07 -1.18
C LEU A 155 25.76 -8.39 -1.22
N ALA A 156 26.83 -9.14 -1.47
CA ALA A 156 28.18 -8.59 -1.61
C ALA A 156 28.31 -7.72 -2.88
N GLU A 157 27.78 -8.18 -4.02
CA GLU A 157 27.74 -7.39 -5.26
C GLU A 157 26.88 -6.13 -5.08
N GLN A 158 25.71 -6.27 -4.47
CA GLN A 158 24.80 -5.15 -4.20
C GLN A 158 25.42 -4.13 -3.22
N ALA A 159 26.15 -4.59 -2.21
CA ALA A 159 26.88 -3.72 -1.29
C ALA A 159 28.02 -2.97 -2.00
N ALA A 160 28.76 -3.63 -2.90
CA ALA A 160 29.77 -2.99 -3.73
C ALA A 160 29.16 -1.92 -4.66
N PHE A 161 28.00 -2.21 -5.27
CA PHE A 161 27.24 -1.23 -6.04
C PHE A 161 26.85 -0.02 -5.18
N ARG A 162 26.28 -0.26 -3.99
CA ARG A 162 25.87 0.79 -3.06
C ARG A 162 27.05 1.69 -2.69
N GLU A 163 28.20 1.12 -2.37
CA GLU A 163 29.40 1.89 -2.03
C GLU A 163 29.95 2.70 -3.22
N ARG A 164 29.78 2.18 -4.44
CA ARG A 164 30.25 2.87 -5.65
C ARG A 164 29.37 4.04 -6.06
N TYR A 165 28.05 3.90 -5.94
CA TYR A 165 27.08 4.86 -6.49
C TYR A 165 26.27 5.58 -5.41
N LEU A 166 25.74 4.82 -4.44
CA LEU A 166 24.72 5.29 -3.50
C LEU A 166 25.28 5.86 -2.18
N THR A 167 26.60 6.07 -2.07
CA THR A 167 27.23 6.79 -0.96
C THR A 167 27.84 8.13 -1.38
N SER A 168 27.83 8.45 -2.67
CA SER A 168 28.40 9.67 -3.23
C SER A 168 27.66 10.93 -2.76
N ASP A 169 28.36 12.07 -2.70
CA ASP A 169 27.75 13.35 -2.35
C ASP A 169 26.61 13.73 -3.32
N ALA A 170 26.80 13.45 -4.62
CA ALA A 170 25.77 13.69 -5.63
C ALA A 170 24.47 12.91 -5.33
N TRP A 171 24.59 11.63 -4.97
CA TRP A 171 23.45 10.82 -4.54
C TRP A 171 22.80 11.37 -3.27
N ARG A 172 23.59 11.62 -2.23
CA ARG A 172 23.08 12.13 -0.94
C ARG A 172 22.35 13.45 -1.10
N THR A 173 22.93 14.38 -1.87
CA THR A 173 22.29 15.67 -2.17
C THR A 173 20.99 15.49 -2.96
N ALA A 174 21.00 14.65 -4.00
CA ALA A 174 19.81 14.40 -4.80
C ALA A 174 18.68 13.80 -3.97
N VAL A 175 18.94 12.75 -3.19
CA VAL A 175 17.93 12.10 -2.34
C VAL A 175 17.40 13.05 -1.29
N ARG A 176 18.28 13.79 -0.58
CA ARG A 176 17.85 14.75 0.44
C ARG A 176 16.95 15.84 -0.12
N LEU A 177 17.24 16.34 -1.33
CA LEU A 177 16.41 17.36 -1.99
C LEU A 177 15.08 16.77 -2.47
N LEU A 178 15.16 15.69 -3.25
CA LEU A 178 14.01 15.08 -3.91
C LEU A 178 13.02 14.50 -2.89
N LEU A 179 13.50 13.89 -1.81
CA LEU A 179 12.66 13.33 -0.75
C LEU A 179 12.49 14.28 0.45
N SER A 180 12.87 15.55 0.33
CA SER A 180 12.64 16.55 1.39
C SER A 180 11.15 16.72 1.71
N LYS A 181 10.85 17.20 2.92
CA LYS A 181 9.49 17.61 3.32
C LYS A 181 8.91 18.67 2.38
N THR A 182 9.74 19.61 1.91
CA THR A 182 9.34 20.66 0.96
C THR A 182 8.86 20.06 -0.36
N THR A 183 9.55 19.05 -0.89
CA THR A 183 9.12 18.37 -2.11
C THR A 183 7.84 17.57 -1.87
N HIS A 184 7.72 16.86 -0.74
CA HIS A 184 6.49 16.16 -0.39
C HIS A 184 5.27 17.09 -0.36
N LEU A 185 5.41 18.29 0.21
CA LEU A 185 4.34 19.29 0.28
C LEU A 185 3.86 19.80 -1.10
N GLN A 186 4.61 19.57 -2.18
CA GLN A 186 4.15 19.87 -3.54
C GLN A 186 3.12 18.85 -4.07
N PHE A 187 3.12 17.63 -3.53
CA PHE A 187 2.28 16.52 -3.99
C PHE A 187 1.16 16.19 -3.00
N PHE A 188 1.40 16.46 -1.72
CA PHE A 188 0.58 16.01 -0.61
C PHE A 188 0.15 17.20 0.27
N PRO A 189 -1.11 17.23 0.74
CA PRO A 189 -1.56 18.30 1.63
C PRO A 189 -0.82 18.31 2.97
N ALA A 190 -0.57 19.51 3.49
CA ALA A 190 0.23 19.73 4.70
C ALA A 190 -0.32 19.02 5.95
N PHE A 191 -1.65 18.84 6.05
CA PHE A 191 -2.27 18.20 7.20
C PHE A 191 -1.80 16.76 7.40
N MET A 192 -1.40 16.04 6.34
CA MET A 192 -0.87 14.69 6.51
C MET A 192 0.39 14.73 7.35
N PHE A 193 1.28 15.71 7.16
CA PHE A 193 2.53 15.78 7.92
C PHE A 193 2.42 16.43 9.30
N ALA A 194 1.20 16.73 9.78
CA ALA A 194 0.99 17.45 11.04
C ALA A 194 1.49 16.68 12.28
N GLN A 195 1.46 15.35 12.23
CA GLN A 195 1.87 14.46 13.33
C GLN A 195 3.21 13.74 13.08
N ALA A 196 3.93 14.13 12.01
CA ALA A 196 5.21 13.53 11.67
C ALA A 196 6.27 13.91 12.73
N SER A 197 6.84 12.91 13.41
CA SER A 197 7.94 13.15 14.34
C SER A 197 9.27 13.41 13.62
N GLU A 198 9.43 12.82 12.42
CA GLU A 198 10.63 12.98 11.59
C GLU A 198 10.70 14.40 11.01
N GLN A 199 11.90 15.00 11.09
CA GLN A 199 12.16 16.33 10.54
C GLN A 199 12.95 16.25 9.23
N ASP A 200 13.82 15.24 9.07
CA ASP A 200 14.57 15.01 7.84
C ASP A 200 14.03 13.80 7.08
N PHE A 201 13.03 14.08 6.23
CA PHE A 201 12.39 13.08 5.39
C PHE A 201 13.40 12.46 4.41
N GLY A 202 14.34 13.25 3.89
CA GLY A 202 15.33 12.78 2.95
C GLY A 202 16.24 11.73 3.56
N ALA A 203 16.81 12.03 4.73
CA ALA A 203 17.62 11.10 5.50
C ALA A 203 16.82 9.85 5.92
N PHE A 204 15.55 10.02 6.30
CA PHE A 204 14.69 8.89 6.65
C PHE A 204 14.51 7.90 5.50
N PHE A 205 14.07 8.37 4.32
CA PHE A 205 13.87 7.47 3.18
C PHE A 205 15.18 6.91 2.64
N GLU A 206 16.29 7.66 2.69
CA GLU A 206 17.63 7.16 2.38
C GLU A 206 17.99 5.97 3.29
N ALA A 207 17.76 6.09 4.60
CA ALA A 207 18.02 5.02 5.55
C ALA A 207 17.14 3.78 5.33
N MET A 208 15.85 3.99 4.99
CA MET A 208 14.94 2.90 4.67
C MET A 208 15.37 2.12 3.42
N PHE A 209 15.80 2.83 2.37
CA PHE A 209 16.32 2.21 1.16
C PHE A 209 17.67 1.51 1.41
N ALA A 210 18.58 2.12 2.18
CA ALA A 210 19.85 1.50 2.55
C ALA A 210 19.63 0.20 3.33
N ARG A 211 18.69 0.17 4.29
CA ARG A 211 18.31 -1.04 5.03
C ARG A 211 17.79 -2.14 4.11
N GLU A 212 17.01 -1.80 3.11
CA GLU A 212 16.52 -2.77 2.13
C GLU A 212 17.67 -3.37 1.32
N LEU A 213 18.59 -2.52 0.84
CA LEU A 213 19.80 -2.96 0.12
C LEU A 213 20.74 -3.83 0.97
N GLU A 214 20.73 -3.67 2.30
CA GLU A 214 21.57 -4.45 3.20
C GLU A 214 20.92 -5.80 3.59
N SER A 215 19.59 -5.89 3.54
CA SER A 215 18.85 -7.06 4.04
C SER A 215 18.44 -8.06 2.97
N ARG A 216 18.23 -7.63 1.71
CA ARG A 216 17.83 -8.53 0.61
C ARG A 216 18.26 -8.00 -0.76
N LEU A 217 18.24 -8.87 -1.77
CA LEU A 217 18.46 -8.46 -3.16
C LEU A 217 17.28 -7.61 -3.66
N ILE A 218 17.58 -6.40 -4.12
CA ILE A 218 16.56 -5.44 -4.58
C ILE A 218 16.00 -5.80 -5.96
N GLY A 219 16.70 -6.63 -6.74
CA GLY A 219 16.30 -7.05 -8.09
C GLY A 219 14.92 -7.71 -8.16
N GLY A 220 14.46 -8.34 -7.08
CA GLY A 220 13.12 -8.92 -6.95
C GLY A 220 12.09 -8.05 -6.22
N ASN A 221 12.44 -6.82 -5.85
CA ASN A 221 11.56 -5.94 -5.09
C ASN A 221 10.69 -5.09 -6.04
N TYR A 222 9.42 -5.46 -6.18
CA TYR A 222 8.48 -4.76 -7.06
C TYR A 222 8.09 -3.36 -6.59
N PHE A 223 8.24 -3.04 -5.29
CA PHE A 223 8.03 -1.68 -4.80
C PHE A 223 9.10 -0.74 -5.33
N PHE A 224 10.35 -1.22 -5.35
CA PHE A 224 11.47 -0.48 -5.95
C PHE A 224 11.25 -0.27 -7.44
N THR A 225 10.82 -1.31 -8.18
CA THR A 225 10.61 -1.15 -9.63
C THR A 225 9.42 -0.26 -9.95
N GLN A 226 8.34 -0.32 -9.16
CA GLN A 226 7.24 0.63 -9.27
C GLN A 226 7.68 2.06 -8.98
N LEU A 227 8.53 2.27 -7.96
CA LEU A 227 9.04 3.59 -7.64
C LEU A 227 9.91 4.13 -8.77
N MET A 228 10.89 3.35 -9.25
CA MET A 228 11.93 3.79 -10.19
C MET A 228 11.52 3.75 -11.67
N PHE A 229 10.62 2.84 -12.05
CA PHE A 229 10.24 2.61 -13.43
C PHE A 229 8.74 2.76 -13.69
N GLY A 230 7.92 2.77 -12.62
CA GLY A 230 6.46 2.85 -12.75
C GLY A 230 5.82 1.55 -13.22
N THR A 231 6.56 0.43 -13.18
CA THR A 231 6.14 -0.88 -13.69
C THR A 231 6.47 -2.02 -12.71
N TYR A 232 5.66 -3.06 -12.73
CA TYR A 232 5.91 -4.31 -12.00
C TYR A 232 6.81 -5.27 -12.79
N LEU A 233 7.38 -6.24 -12.08
CA LEU A 233 8.15 -7.35 -12.65
C LEU A 233 7.21 -8.52 -12.99
N LEU A 234 6.34 -8.35 -14.00
CA LEU A 234 5.25 -9.29 -14.27
C LEU A 234 5.70 -10.71 -14.63
N ASP A 235 6.90 -10.87 -15.17
CA ASP A 235 7.49 -12.17 -15.54
C ASP A 235 8.27 -12.82 -14.37
N THR A 236 8.36 -12.15 -13.23
CA THR A 236 9.08 -12.63 -12.04
C THR A 236 8.10 -13.11 -10.98
N PRO A 237 8.31 -14.30 -10.38
CA PRO A 237 7.54 -14.73 -9.22
C PRO A 237 7.54 -13.66 -8.12
N GLU A 238 6.36 -13.33 -7.59
CA GLU A 238 6.18 -12.29 -6.58
C GLU A 238 6.69 -10.90 -7.00
N GLY A 239 6.79 -10.66 -8.30
CA GLY A 239 7.20 -9.38 -8.92
C GLY A 239 6.08 -8.33 -9.01
N ALA A 240 4.93 -8.60 -8.42
CA ALA A 240 3.79 -7.69 -8.28
C ALA A 240 2.99 -8.06 -7.02
N PRO A 241 2.09 -7.18 -6.53
CA PRO A 241 1.12 -7.56 -5.51
C PRO A 241 0.35 -8.82 -5.88
N TYR A 242 0.06 -9.67 -4.90
CA TYR A 242 -0.48 -11.01 -5.15
C TYR A 242 -1.74 -11.01 -6.03
N TYR A 243 -2.67 -10.07 -5.84
CA TYR A 243 -3.89 -9.98 -6.66
C TYR A 243 -3.64 -9.74 -8.17
N LEU A 244 -2.42 -9.39 -8.59
CA LEU A 244 -2.03 -9.24 -10.00
C LEU A 244 -1.35 -10.50 -10.58
N SER A 245 -0.98 -11.47 -9.73
CA SER A 245 -0.52 -12.78 -10.21
C SER A 245 -1.66 -13.55 -10.88
N GLU A 246 -1.34 -14.59 -11.62
CA GLU A 246 -2.38 -15.43 -12.26
C GLU A 246 -3.35 -16.02 -11.24
N ASP A 247 -2.81 -16.67 -10.21
CA ASP A 247 -3.59 -17.30 -9.15
C ASP A 247 -4.33 -16.28 -8.30
N GLY A 248 -3.67 -15.17 -7.94
CA GLY A 248 -4.26 -14.14 -7.11
C GLY A 248 -5.37 -13.38 -7.83
N PHE A 249 -5.21 -13.06 -9.12
CA PHE A 249 -6.26 -12.44 -9.91
C PHE A 249 -7.47 -13.37 -10.06
N ALA A 250 -7.22 -14.65 -10.34
CA ALA A 250 -8.29 -15.65 -10.45
C ALA A 250 -9.03 -15.83 -9.11
N ALA A 251 -8.31 -15.91 -7.99
CA ALA A 251 -8.90 -15.99 -6.65
C ALA A 251 -9.74 -14.74 -6.32
N ALA A 252 -9.18 -13.55 -6.56
CA ALA A 252 -9.86 -12.28 -6.33
C ALA A 252 -11.15 -12.18 -7.15
N ARG A 253 -11.10 -12.56 -8.44
CA ARG A 253 -12.28 -12.54 -9.32
C ARG A 253 -13.38 -13.49 -8.84
N ARG A 254 -13.05 -14.73 -8.45
CA ARG A 254 -14.04 -15.69 -7.93
C ARG A 254 -14.69 -15.23 -6.62
N ASN A 255 -13.90 -14.60 -5.76
CA ASN A 255 -14.31 -14.21 -4.40
C ASN A 255 -14.78 -12.75 -4.29
N LEU A 256 -14.88 -12.01 -5.40
CA LEU A 256 -15.10 -10.57 -5.42
C LEU A 256 -16.36 -10.10 -4.67
N HIS A 257 -17.40 -10.94 -4.63
CA HIS A 257 -18.65 -10.69 -3.91
C HIS A 257 -18.46 -10.57 -2.38
N LYS A 258 -17.35 -11.09 -1.84
CA LYS A 258 -16.98 -11.03 -0.43
C LYS A 258 -16.40 -9.67 -0.01
N LEU A 259 -15.98 -8.83 -0.97
CA LEU A 259 -15.44 -7.50 -0.71
C LEU A 259 -16.56 -6.46 -0.55
N ARG A 260 -16.61 -5.83 0.62
CA ARG A 260 -17.47 -4.68 0.93
C ARG A 260 -16.61 -3.42 1.08
N VAL A 261 -16.83 -2.44 0.21
CA VAL A 261 -16.14 -1.14 0.27
C VAL A 261 -16.99 -0.17 1.08
N LEU A 262 -16.38 0.47 2.08
CA LEU A 262 -17.07 1.36 3.01
C LEU A 262 -16.40 2.73 2.99
N PRO A 263 -17.00 3.76 2.34
CA PRO A 263 -16.51 5.14 2.33
C PRO A 263 -16.82 5.82 3.67
N LEU A 264 -16.26 5.28 4.75
CA LEU A 264 -16.48 5.68 6.14
C LEU A 264 -15.15 5.68 6.89
N SER A 265 -15.06 6.46 7.97
CA SER A 265 -13.93 6.30 8.89
C SER A 265 -14.05 4.99 9.69
N LEU A 266 -12.92 4.48 10.23
CA LEU A 266 -12.93 3.31 11.12
C LEU A 266 -13.87 3.52 12.32
N GLN A 267 -13.89 4.74 12.87
CA GLN A 267 -14.74 5.11 14.01
C GLN A 267 -16.23 5.13 13.66
N GLN A 268 -16.59 5.29 12.38
CA GLN A 268 -17.97 5.24 11.91
C GLN A 268 -18.39 3.82 11.52
N ALA A 269 -17.50 3.07 10.86
CA ALA A 269 -17.80 1.77 10.30
C ALA A 269 -17.82 0.66 11.36
N LEU A 270 -16.75 0.57 12.16
CA LEU A 270 -16.56 -0.56 13.09
C LEU A 270 -17.66 -0.68 14.16
N PRO A 271 -18.21 0.40 14.75
CA PRO A 271 -19.30 0.27 15.73
C PRO A 271 -20.60 -0.36 15.19
N GLN A 272 -20.74 -0.46 13.87
CA GLN A 272 -21.89 -1.09 13.19
C GLN A 272 -21.63 -2.58 12.85
N MET A 273 -20.49 -3.11 13.27
CA MET A 273 -20.02 -4.46 12.96
C MET A 273 -19.79 -5.26 14.24
N GLN A 274 -19.81 -6.57 14.11
CA GLN A 274 -19.48 -7.51 15.16
C GLN A 274 -18.76 -8.72 14.56
N GLY A 275 -17.96 -9.41 15.36
CA GLY A 275 -17.36 -10.67 14.95
C GLY A 275 -16.23 -10.52 13.92
N ILE A 276 -15.47 -9.42 13.96
CA ILE A 276 -14.29 -9.25 13.09
C ILE A 276 -13.10 -10.01 13.68
N ASP A 277 -12.52 -10.93 12.91
CA ASP A 277 -11.43 -11.82 13.33
C ASP A 277 -10.05 -11.23 13.06
N ALA A 278 -9.93 -10.31 12.11
CA ALA A 278 -8.68 -9.66 11.76
C ALA A 278 -8.84 -8.18 11.42
N PHE A 279 -7.95 -7.36 11.97
CA PHE A 279 -7.84 -5.94 11.70
C PHE A 279 -6.45 -5.64 11.11
N PHE A 280 -6.38 -5.27 9.84
CA PHE A 280 -5.16 -4.84 9.17
C PHE A 280 -5.21 -3.34 8.91
N LEU A 281 -4.71 -2.57 9.87
CA LEU A 281 -5.00 -1.15 10.00
C LEU A 281 -3.95 -0.22 9.39
N SER A 282 -3.01 -0.74 8.57
CA SER A 282 -1.99 0.11 7.94
C SER A 282 -1.29 0.98 9.00
N ASN A 283 -0.91 2.22 8.69
CA ASN A 283 -0.35 3.20 9.61
C ASN A 283 -1.36 4.25 10.10
N VAL A 284 -2.63 3.87 10.32
CA VAL A 284 -3.68 4.82 10.76
C VAL A 284 -3.30 5.60 12.03
N PHE A 285 -2.50 5.01 12.92
CA PHE A 285 -2.11 5.64 14.17
C PHE A 285 -1.05 6.74 13.99
N ASP A 286 -0.25 6.72 12.92
CA ASP A 286 0.77 7.74 12.63
C ASP A 286 0.13 9.12 12.40
N TRP A 287 -1.08 9.12 11.86
CA TRP A 287 -1.80 10.33 11.44
C TRP A 287 -2.87 10.78 12.44
N SER A 288 -3.10 9.98 13.49
CA SER A 288 -4.17 10.20 14.46
C SER A 288 -3.66 10.95 15.68
N ASP A 289 -4.39 11.97 16.13
CA ASP A 289 -4.18 12.56 17.46
C ASP A 289 -4.61 11.60 18.59
N GLU A 290 -4.38 11.97 19.85
CA GLU A 290 -4.71 11.12 21.00
C GLU A 290 -6.19 10.72 21.07
N SER A 291 -7.09 11.67 20.81
CA SER A 291 -8.54 11.43 20.83
C SER A 291 -8.97 10.48 19.70
N GLN A 292 -8.39 10.67 18.52
CA GLN A 292 -8.64 9.83 17.34
C GLN A 292 -8.11 8.41 17.56
N ARG A 293 -6.89 8.26 18.11
CA ARG A 293 -6.32 6.95 18.46
C ARG A 293 -7.21 6.23 19.48
N ALA A 294 -7.67 6.93 20.51
CA ALA A 294 -8.58 6.37 21.51
C ALA A 294 -9.90 5.90 20.89
N ALA A 295 -10.50 6.70 20.01
CA ALA A 295 -11.73 6.34 19.32
C ALA A 295 -11.56 5.12 18.38
N ILE A 296 -10.46 5.04 17.63
CA ILE A 296 -10.15 3.87 16.77
C ILE A 296 -9.99 2.62 17.64
N CYS A 297 -9.22 2.71 18.72
CA CYS A 297 -8.99 1.60 19.64
C CYS A 297 -10.31 1.08 20.26
N ALA A 298 -11.17 1.99 20.71
CA ALA A 298 -12.49 1.64 21.25
C ALA A 298 -13.37 0.96 20.20
N ALA A 299 -13.39 1.47 18.97
CA ALA A 299 -14.17 0.91 17.87
C ALA A 299 -13.69 -0.50 17.48
N VAL A 300 -12.38 -0.73 17.45
CA VAL A 300 -11.78 -2.07 17.22
C VAL A 300 -12.18 -3.04 18.33
N LEU A 301 -12.06 -2.65 19.60
CA LEU A 301 -12.46 -3.50 20.74
C LEU A 301 -13.96 -3.81 20.76
N GLY A 302 -14.81 -2.89 20.27
CA GLY A 302 -16.25 -3.11 20.19
C GLY A 302 -16.68 -4.03 19.06
N ALA A 303 -15.92 -4.07 17.96
CA ALA A 303 -16.29 -4.81 16.73
C ALA A 303 -15.66 -6.21 16.64
N LYS A 304 -14.59 -6.47 17.41
CA LYS A 304 -13.84 -7.73 17.32
C LYS A 304 -14.70 -8.95 17.67
N SER A 305 -14.31 -10.10 17.14
CA SER A 305 -14.77 -11.40 17.66
C SER A 305 -14.14 -11.69 19.03
N ARG A 306 -14.33 -12.91 19.54
CA ARG A 306 -13.79 -13.28 20.87
C ARG A 306 -12.29 -13.07 20.95
N GLU A 307 -11.56 -13.45 19.90
CA GLU A 307 -10.14 -13.16 19.72
C GLU A 307 -9.94 -12.66 18.30
N ALA A 308 -9.20 -11.56 18.13
CA ALA A 308 -8.95 -11.01 16.80
C ALA A 308 -7.47 -10.67 16.62
N VAL A 309 -6.91 -11.01 15.47
CA VAL A 309 -5.56 -10.58 15.11
C VAL A 309 -5.57 -9.11 14.71
N LEU A 310 -4.61 -8.35 15.23
CA LEU A 310 -4.38 -6.97 14.87
C LEU A 310 -3.01 -6.85 14.23
N LEU A 311 -2.96 -6.23 13.06
CA LEU A 311 -1.74 -5.69 12.47
C LEU A 311 -1.88 -4.18 12.28
N TYR A 312 -0.87 -3.44 12.70
CA TYR A 312 -0.68 -2.05 12.30
C TYR A 312 0.80 -1.76 12.06
N ARG A 313 1.08 -0.71 11.30
CA ARG A 313 2.41 -0.28 10.89
C ARG A 313 2.71 1.10 11.43
N ASN A 314 3.99 1.42 11.58
CA ASN A 314 4.49 2.74 11.94
C ASN A 314 5.59 3.15 10.96
N MET A 315 5.40 4.30 10.33
CA MET A 315 6.28 4.87 9.32
C MET A 315 7.17 5.96 9.93
N LEU A 316 6.56 7.05 10.40
CA LEU A 316 7.27 8.24 10.87
C LEU A 316 7.20 8.44 12.38
N SER A 317 6.22 7.84 13.04
CA SER A 317 5.95 8.00 14.46
C SER A 317 5.47 6.67 15.03
N ALA A 318 5.74 6.39 16.31
CA ALA A 318 5.19 5.23 17.02
C ALA A 318 4.44 5.71 18.27
N PRO A 319 3.31 6.44 18.10
CA PRO A 319 2.62 7.02 19.23
C PRO A 319 2.07 5.90 20.13
N PRO A 320 2.10 6.09 21.47
CA PRO A 320 1.54 5.11 22.38
C PRO A 320 0.03 4.96 22.14
N LEU A 321 -0.43 3.71 22.17
CA LEU A 321 -1.85 3.39 22.20
C LEU A 321 -2.41 3.54 23.63
N PRO A 322 -3.72 3.82 23.80
CA PRO A 322 -4.36 3.94 25.11
C PRO A 322 -4.08 2.71 25.99
N GLU A 323 -3.88 2.93 27.29
CA GLU A 323 -3.56 1.86 28.25
C GLU A 323 -4.60 0.73 28.23
N ALA A 324 -5.88 1.05 28.29
CA ALA A 324 -6.97 0.08 28.21
C ALA A 324 -6.95 -0.78 26.93
N PHE A 325 -6.40 -0.25 25.82
CA PHE A 325 -6.22 -1.03 24.60
C PHE A 325 -4.99 -1.95 24.69
N ARG A 326 -3.88 -1.44 25.23
CA ARG A 326 -2.65 -2.21 25.43
C ARG A 326 -2.84 -3.39 26.38
N GLU A 327 -3.65 -3.25 27.42
CA GLU A 327 -4.00 -4.35 28.34
C GLU A 327 -4.74 -5.50 27.66
N ARG A 328 -5.46 -5.22 26.57
CA ARG A 328 -6.20 -6.23 25.78
C ARG A 328 -5.41 -6.78 24.60
N LEU A 329 -4.35 -6.09 24.19
CA LEU A 329 -3.51 -6.49 23.06
C LEU A 329 -2.33 -7.33 23.55
N ALA A 330 -2.38 -8.64 23.33
CA ALA A 330 -1.23 -9.50 23.49
C ALA A 330 -0.33 -9.38 22.25
N VAL A 331 0.67 -8.49 22.31
CA VAL A 331 1.65 -8.31 21.23
C VAL A 331 2.52 -9.56 21.08
N ASP A 332 2.63 -10.06 19.84
CA ASP A 332 3.56 -11.12 19.48
C ASP A 332 4.81 -10.51 18.87
N GLU A 333 5.82 -10.33 19.71
CA GLU A 333 7.11 -9.73 19.33
C GLU A 333 7.87 -10.55 18.28
N ALA A 334 7.74 -11.88 18.31
CA ALA A 334 8.41 -12.74 17.34
C ALA A 334 7.74 -12.61 15.97
N CYS A 335 6.41 -12.70 15.93
CA CYS A 335 5.63 -12.48 14.72
C CYS A 335 5.81 -11.06 14.17
N SER A 336 5.87 -10.04 15.03
CA SER A 336 6.09 -8.64 14.62
C SER A 336 7.42 -8.46 13.89
N ARG A 337 8.51 -9.04 14.42
CA ARG A 337 9.82 -9.03 13.75
C ARG A 337 9.82 -9.82 12.45
N GLU A 338 9.20 -10.99 12.43
CA GLU A 338 9.04 -11.82 11.23
C GLU A 338 8.32 -11.04 10.12
N MET A 339 7.16 -10.44 10.43
CA MET A 339 6.36 -9.67 9.47
C MET A 339 7.11 -8.42 8.99
N THR A 340 7.83 -7.74 9.88
CA THR A 340 8.71 -6.62 9.50
C THR A 340 9.79 -7.06 8.50
N GLY A 341 10.33 -8.28 8.65
CA GLY A 341 11.29 -8.88 7.72
C GLY A 341 10.68 -9.35 6.40
N LEU A 342 9.36 -9.53 6.31
CA LEU A 342 8.67 -9.88 5.06
C LEU A 342 8.30 -8.64 4.23
N ASP A 343 8.05 -7.50 4.85
CA ASP A 343 7.62 -6.29 4.17
C ASP A 343 8.74 -5.70 3.28
N ARG A 344 8.45 -5.59 1.97
CA ARG A 344 9.35 -5.05 0.95
C ARG A 344 9.09 -3.59 0.59
N SER A 345 8.16 -2.91 1.26
CA SER A 345 7.68 -1.58 0.84
C SER A 345 8.72 -0.47 0.97
N MET A 346 9.74 -0.68 1.81
CA MET A 346 10.74 0.33 2.19
C MET A 346 10.15 1.58 2.87
N MET A 347 8.94 1.48 3.44
CA MET A 347 8.25 2.61 4.07
C MET A 347 8.23 2.55 5.59
N TYR A 348 8.06 1.36 6.18
CA TYR A 348 7.74 1.25 7.62
C TYR A 348 8.92 0.87 8.49
N ARG A 349 9.08 1.62 9.60
CA ARG A 349 10.08 1.31 10.64
C ARG A 349 9.71 0.05 11.40
N GLN A 350 8.41 -0.13 11.66
CA GLN A 350 7.90 -1.17 12.53
C GLN A 350 6.55 -1.69 12.02
N ILE A 351 6.36 -3.00 12.12
CA ILE A 351 5.06 -3.67 12.04
C ILE A 351 4.79 -4.30 13.39
N THR A 352 3.63 -4.03 13.97
CA THR A 352 3.19 -4.64 15.22
C THR A 352 2.05 -5.60 14.94
N VAL A 353 2.21 -6.84 15.40
CA VAL A 353 1.21 -7.90 15.34
C VAL A 353 0.85 -8.32 16.76
N GLY A 354 -0.43 -8.51 17.03
CA GLY A 354 -0.89 -9.06 18.29
C GLY A 354 -2.30 -9.63 18.22
N VAL A 355 -2.72 -10.25 19.31
CA VAL A 355 -4.08 -10.80 19.45
C VAL A 355 -4.85 -9.99 20.50
N LEU A 356 -6.03 -9.51 20.12
CA LEU A 356 -6.95 -8.77 20.97
C LEU A 356 -7.89 -9.73 21.71
N ARG A 357 -7.85 -9.71 23.04
CA ARG A 357 -8.66 -10.58 23.93
C ARG A 357 -9.93 -9.91 24.45
#